data_AF-A0A1Z5SPJ4-F1
#
_entry.id   AF-A0A1Z5SPJ4-F1
#
_cell.length_a   1.000
_cell.length_b   1.000
_cell.length_c   1.000
_cell.angle_alpha   90.00
_cell.angle_beta   90.00
_cell.angle_gamma   90.00
#
_symmetry.space_group_name_H-M   'P 1'
#
loop_
_entity.id
_entity.type
_entity.pdbx_description
1 polymer ?
#
loop_
_entity_poly.entity_id
_entity_poly.type
_entity_poly.pdbx_seq_one_letter_code
_entity_poly.pdbx_strand_id
1 'polypeptide(L)'
;MLRHGNGVKLATGVRGRFLSLPVSARAAAIGLRHFSNGQPSGQDNIAVIGGGITGLASAYYLTKDLPRAKITIYEASDRIGGWLSSKRVPVKDGTVLFEAGPRTLRPSGNGVLSARLLQELDLAKDTIFPQRSSPAARNRYVYYPDHLVCMPHPSYGIADNLWSLLTEPIFEKALLSGFTEIFKDPRSEDVKDESVGEFFSRRLSKPVVDRILSAVLHGIYAGDAWQLSAKSLFTTAWRDEANAGSIFAGMLRSRADGVEVTKREAEYLKEMKNFQWDDLLRATLRDSTVFTFRDGLGMLVDRMTRYLVQDGRVEFKTSTPVEDMSLSEDRSSICITSKDGPAEYAHAISSLSPGHLNLASKKSGTTALVPAIPSVTVMTVNLYYRTPNLNPPGFGYVIPLATPFENNPERALGVVFDTAYSPSAQDLDQNNWQITNVEELKEARENGQLINVNDFAWYNMPERPVIQDDVKERGTKLTVMLGGHWWNDWPVYPDEQEGLALAKVL
;
A
#
# COMPACT_ATOMS: atom_id res chain seq x y z
N MET A 1 -6.03 -15.14 -29.45
CA MET A 1 -5.10 -16.23 -29.04
C MET A 1 -3.82 -15.62 -28.46
N LEU A 2 -3.72 -15.55 -27.13
CA LEU A 2 -2.44 -15.38 -26.42
C LEU A 2 -2.13 -16.76 -25.80
N ARG A 3 -1.15 -17.46 -26.38
CA ARG A 3 -0.66 -18.72 -25.81
C ARG A 3 -0.14 -18.45 -24.40
N HIS A 4 -0.53 -19.32 -23.47
CA HIS A 4 0.11 -19.47 -22.17
C HIS A 4 1.63 -19.57 -22.32
N GLY A 5 2.38 -18.77 -21.55
CA GLY A 5 3.83 -18.87 -21.49
C GLY A 5 4.46 -17.62 -20.89
N ASN A 6 4.89 -17.73 -19.62
CA ASN A 6 5.91 -16.96 -18.88
C ASN A 6 5.66 -16.92 -17.36
N GLY A 7 4.66 -17.65 -16.85
CA GLY A 7 4.49 -17.88 -15.43
C GLY A 7 5.51 -18.91 -14.92
N VAL A 8 6.18 -18.61 -13.81
CA VAL A 8 7.03 -19.57 -13.08
C VAL A 8 6.20 -20.10 -11.91
N LYS A 9 6.15 -21.42 -11.72
CA LYS A 9 5.50 -22.03 -10.55
C LYS A 9 6.41 -21.92 -9.33
N LEU A 10 5.90 -21.34 -8.24
CA LEU A 10 6.56 -21.40 -6.94
C LEU A 10 6.14 -22.68 -6.21
N ALA A 11 7.08 -23.57 -5.94
CA ALA A 11 6.80 -24.77 -5.17
C ALA A 11 6.32 -24.42 -3.75
N THR A 12 5.18 -24.98 -3.33
CA THR A 12 4.69 -24.93 -1.96
C THR A 12 5.48 -25.94 -1.11
N GLY A 13 6.17 -25.46 -0.08
CA GLY A 13 6.96 -26.32 0.80
C GLY A 13 6.09 -27.31 1.57
N VAL A 14 6.18 -28.59 1.22
CA VAL A 14 5.83 -29.73 2.07
C VAL A 14 6.99 -30.74 2.00
N ARG A 15 7.38 -31.26 3.17
CA ARG A 15 8.52 -32.16 3.41
C ARG A 15 8.54 -33.37 2.46
N GLY A 16 9.70 -33.63 1.85
CA GLY A 16 10.06 -34.91 1.24
C GLY A 16 11.54 -34.92 0.82
N ARG A 17 12.35 -35.76 1.48
CA ARG A 17 13.71 -36.12 1.00
C ARG A 17 13.56 -36.83 -0.35
N PHE A 18 14.32 -36.43 -1.37
CA PHE A 18 15.35 -37.25 -2.03
C PHE A 18 15.85 -36.63 -3.36
N LEU A 19 17.16 -36.81 -3.55
CA LEU A 19 17.93 -37.00 -4.79
C LEU A 19 17.90 -35.95 -5.91
N SER A 20 19.05 -35.30 -6.03
CA SER A 20 19.63 -34.75 -7.25
C SER A 20 19.53 -35.67 -8.47
N LEU A 21 19.14 -35.13 -9.62
CA LEU A 21 19.66 -35.52 -10.93
C LEU A 21 19.78 -34.28 -11.85
N PRO A 22 20.80 -34.22 -12.72
CA PRO A 22 21.02 -33.11 -13.63
C PRO A 22 20.15 -33.27 -14.87
N VAL A 23 19.52 -32.19 -15.34
CA VAL A 23 18.91 -32.17 -16.66
C VAL A 23 19.46 -30.97 -17.42
N SER A 24 20.34 -31.31 -18.37
CA SER A 24 20.71 -30.44 -19.47
C SER A 24 19.47 -30.16 -20.32
N ALA A 25 19.10 -28.88 -20.43
CA ALA A 25 18.15 -28.43 -21.43
C ALA A 25 18.71 -27.16 -22.09
N ARG A 26 19.21 -27.33 -23.32
CA ARG A 26 19.42 -26.24 -24.27
C ARG A 26 18.08 -25.55 -24.48
N ALA A 27 17.88 -24.39 -23.86
CA ALA A 27 16.78 -23.49 -24.19
C ALA A 27 17.29 -22.46 -25.19
N ALA A 28 16.64 -22.42 -26.35
CA ALA A 28 16.91 -21.47 -27.42
C ALA A 28 16.80 -20.03 -26.90
N ALA A 29 17.85 -19.24 -27.12
CA ALA A 29 17.89 -17.81 -26.88
C ALA A 29 16.89 -17.13 -27.81
N ILE A 30 15.74 -16.72 -27.27
CA ILE A 30 14.76 -15.90 -27.99
C ILE A 30 14.60 -14.59 -27.22
N GLY A 31 15.18 -13.52 -27.77
CA GLY A 31 14.70 -12.15 -27.63
C GLY A 31 15.01 -11.43 -26.32
N LEU A 32 16.26 -11.41 -25.85
CA LEU A 32 16.74 -10.30 -25.01
C LEU A 32 16.64 -9.03 -25.86
N ARG A 33 15.78 -8.08 -25.48
CA ARG A 33 15.90 -6.70 -25.98
C ARG A 33 17.31 -6.25 -25.59
N HIS A 34 18.20 -6.18 -26.57
CA HIS A 34 19.50 -5.56 -26.39
C HIS A 34 19.22 -4.08 -26.12
N PHE A 35 19.55 -3.63 -24.90
CA PHE A 35 19.91 -2.24 -24.72
C PHE A 35 21.07 -1.98 -25.69
N SER A 36 21.01 -0.88 -26.44
CA SER A 36 22.11 -0.48 -27.30
C SER A 36 23.39 -0.45 -26.47
N ASN A 37 24.34 -1.34 -26.77
CA ASN A 37 25.74 -1.18 -26.38
C ASN A 37 26.31 0.00 -27.19
N GLY A 38 25.85 1.21 -26.88
CA GLY A 38 26.66 2.38 -27.09
C GLY A 38 27.85 2.25 -26.16
N GLN A 39 29.06 2.51 -26.66
CA GLN A 39 30.21 2.81 -25.81
C GLN A 39 29.78 3.80 -24.71
N PRO A 40 30.23 3.67 -23.45
CA PRO A 40 29.85 4.60 -22.38
C PRO A 40 30.50 5.97 -22.65
N SER A 41 29.84 6.77 -23.49
CA SER A 41 30.21 8.14 -23.77
C SER A 41 29.59 9.04 -22.69
N GLY A 42 30.33 9.25 -21.60
CA GLY A 42 29.97 10.22 -20.56
C GLY A 42 29.39 9.61 -19.27
N GLN A 43 29.36 10.41 -18.21
CA GLN A 43 28.68 10.06 -16.95
C GLN A 43 27.19 9.83 -17.25
N ASP A 44 26.63 8.71 -16.81
CA ASP A 44 25.20 8.39 -16.98
C ASP A 44 24.37 9.38 -16.16
N ASN A 45 24.00 10.52 -16.76
CA ASN A 45 23.12 11.50 -16.16
C ASN A 45 21.67 11.04 -16.34
N ILE A 46 20.96 10.85 -15.24
CA ILE A 46 19.59 10.33 -15.23
C ILE A 46 18.66 11.37 -14.59
N ALA A 47 17.59 11.74 -15.30
CA ALA A 47 16.52 12.54 -14.73
C ALA A 47 15.48 11.63 -14.06
N VAL A 48 15.02 12.01 -12.88
CA VAL A 48 13.84 11.44 -12.22
C VAL A 48 12.81 12.55 -12.08
N ILE A 49 11.58 12.31 -12.54
CA ILE A 49 10.56 13.35 -12.67
C ILE A 49 9.42 13.03 -11.73
N GLY A 50 9.23 13.89 -10.72
CA GLY A 50 8.40 13.67 -9.55
C GLY A 50 9.24 13.26 -8.33
N GLY A 51 9.13 14.03 -7.25
CA GLY A 51 9.75 13.79 -5.95
C GLY A 51 8.88 13.00 -4.99
N GLY A 52 7.89 12.23 -5.48
CA GLY A 52 7.09 11.31 -4.67
C GLY A 52 7.87 10.07 -4.25
N ILE A 53 7.25 9.19 -3.44
CA ILE A 53 7.87 7.94 -2.97
C ILE A 53 8.41 7.07 -4.11
N THR A 54 7.72 7.03 -5.26
CA THR A 54 8.18 6.31 -6.45
C THR A 54 9.46 6.91 -7.02
N GLY A 55 9.54 8.23 -7.20
CA GLY A 55 10.75 8.90 -7.68
C GLY A 55 11.92 8.76 -6.71
N LEU A 56 11.68 8.90 -5.41
CA LEU A 56 12.69 8.66 -4.37
C LEU A 56 13.19 7.22 -4.37
N ALA A 57 12.30 6.24 -4.49
CA ALA A 57 12.69 4.84 -4.60
C ALA A 57 13.49 4.56 -5.88
N SER A 58 13.09 5.14 -7.02
CA SER A 58 13.86 5.05 -8.25
C SER A 58 15.28 5.58 -8.07
N ALA A 59 15.44 6.80 -7.53
CA ALA A 59 16.76 7.37 -7.25
C ALA A 59 17.57 6.50 -6.27
N TYR A 60 16.93 5.99 -5.21
CA TYR A 60 17.56 5.12 -4.20
C TYR A 60 18.12 3.82 -4.77
N TYR A 61 17.38 3.16 -5.65
CA TYR A 61 17.90 1.95 -6.30
C TYR A 61 18.90 2.28 -7.41
N LEU A 62 18.74 3.39 -8.14
CA LEU A 62 19.73 3.84 -9.12
C LEU A 62 21.09 4.13 -8.49
N THR A 63 21.15 4.73 -7.30
CA THR A 63 22.44 4.98 -6.63
C THR A 63 23.16 3.68 -6.28
N LYS A 64 22.43 2.60 -5.98
CA LYS A 64 22.99 1.27 -5.68
C LYS A 64 23.41 0.53 -6.93
N ASP A 65 22.57 0.52 -7.96
CA ASP A 65 22.76 -0.31 -9.15
C ASP A 65 23.70 0.36 -10.16
N LEU A 66 23.75 1.70 -10.19
CA LEU A 66 24.58 2.49 -11.10
C LEU A 66 25.50 3.43 -10.31
N PRO A 67 26.66 2.93 -9.80
CA PRO A 67 27.52 3.69 -8.88
C PRO A 67 28.21 4.92 -9.49
N ARG A 68 28.17 5.07 -10.83
CA ARG A 68 28.73 6.23 -11.54
C ARG A 68 27.68 7.19 -12.08
N ALA A 69 26.40 6.84 -11.98
CA ALA A 69 25.32 7.69 -12.48
C ALA A 69 25.16 8.92 -11.58
N LYS A 70 24.90 10.06 -12.22
CA LYS A 70 24.43 11.29 -11.57
C LYS A 70 22.94 11.40 -11.77
N ILE A 71 22.21 11.73 -10.72
CA ILE A 71 20.75 11.70 -10.72
C ILE A 71 20.25 13.10 -10.40
N THR A 72 19.34 13.64 -11.22
CA THR A 72 18.62 14.88 -10.90
C THR A 72 17.16 14.56 -10.70
N ILE A 73 16.61 14.86 -9.52
CA ILE A 73 15.18 14.72 -9.21
C ILE A 73 14.50 16.08 -9.41
N TYR A 74 13.56 16.13 -10.34
CA TYR A 74 12.69 17.30 -10.58
C TYR A 74 11.40 17.15 -9.78
N GLU A 75 11.08 18.13 -8.95
CA GLU A 75 9.83 18.20 -8.20
C GLU A 75 9.16 19.56 -8.41
N ALA A 76 7.88 19.50 -8.79
CA ALA A 76 7.11 20.69 -9.13
C ALA A 76 6.76 21.53 -7.90
N SER A 77 6.46 20.89 -6.77
CA SER A 77 6.16 21.56 -5.50
C SER A 77 7.43 21.98 -4.75
N ASP A 78 7.26 22.74 -3.69
CA ASP A 78 8.33 23.17 -2.78
C ASP A 78 8.82 22.06 -1.83
N ARG A 79 8.17 20.89 -1.85
CA ARG A 79 8.45 19.77 -0.95
C ARG A 79 8.58 18.43 -1.66
N ILE A 80 9.39 17.55 -1.09
CA ILE A 80 9.55 16.15 -1.50
C ILE A 80 8.56 15.27 -0.73
N GLY A 81 8.18 14.12 -1.31
CA GLY A 81 7.40 13.07 -0.65
C GLY A 81 6.04 12.78 -1.28
N GLY A 82 5.51 13.68 -2.10
CA GLY A 82 4.18 13.53 -2.70
C GLY A 82 3.10 13.33 -1.63
N TRP A 83 2.28 12.29 -1.77
CA TRP A 83 1.17 12.00 -0.85
C TRP A 83 1.58 11.56 0.57
N LEU A 84 2.83 11.18 0.80
CA LEU A 84 3.34 10.90 2.15
C LEU A 84 3.61 12.24 2.82
N SER A 85 2.70 12.67 3.69
CA SER A 85 2.76 13.97 4.35
C SER A 85 2.18 13.88 5.74
N SER A 86 3.06 13.96 6.74
CA SER A 86 2.73 13.89 8.16
C SER A 86 2.91 15.28 8.78
N LYS A 87 2.02 15.67 9.69
CA LYS A 87 2.07 16.99 10.36
C LYS A 87 1.80 16.83 11.85
N ARG A 88 2.70 17.38 12.67
CA ARG A 88 2.43 17.61 14.10
C ARG A 88 1.60 18.87 14.26
N VAL A 89 0.50 18.75 15.00
CA VAL A 89 -0.43 19.85 15.29
C VAL A 89 -0.46 20.11 16.79
N PRO A 90 -0.24 21.36 17.24
CA PRO A 90 -0.36 21.71 18.65
C PRO A 90 -1.81 21.63 19.10
N VAL A 91 -2.03 21.05 20.27
CA VAL A 91 -3.30 20.98 20.99
C VAL A 91 -3.14 21.57 22.38
N LYS A 92 -4.23 21.71 23.13
CA LYS A 92 -4.24 22.42 24.42
C LYS A 92 -3.17 21.92 25.41
N ASP A 93 -2.88 20.63 25.39
CA ASP A 93 -2.02 19.94 26.37
C ASP A 93 -0.85 19.19 25.72
N GLY A 94 -0.47 19.53 24.48
CA GLY A 94 0.61 18.83 23.79
C GLY A 94 0.60 18.95 22.27
N THR A 95 1.08 17.91 21.58
CA THR A 95 1.05 17.80 20.12
C THR A 95 0.54 16.43 19.67
N VAL A 96 -0.24 16.42 18.60
CA VAL A 96 -0.73 15.19 17.96
C VAL A 96 -0.23 15.10 16.53
N LEU A 97 -0.01 13.88 16.05
CA LEU A 97 0.41 13.63 14.67
C LEU A 97 -0.81 13.26 13.80
N PHE A 98 -0.92 13.93 12.65
CA PHE A 98 -1.88 13.63 11.60
C PHE A 98 -1.21 13.29 10.27
N GLU A 99 -1.89 12.48 9.47
CA GLU A 99 -1.48 12.05 8.13
C GLU A 99 -2.42 12.65 7.08
N ALA A 100 -1.89 13.31 6.07
CA ALA A 100 -2.69 13.84 4.97
C ALA A 100 -3.12 12.74 3.98
N GLY A 101 -2.34 11.65 3.88
CA GLY A 101 -2.52 10.58 2.90
C GLY A 101 -2.36 9.18 3.51
N PRO A 102 -1.38 8.37 3.07
CA PRO A 102 -1.14 7.05 3.64
C PRO A 102 -0.72 7.15 5.12
N ARG A 103 -1.11 6.15 5.92
CA ARG A 103 -0.97 6.20 7.40
C ARG A 103 -0.14 5.07 7.99
N THR A 104 -0.23 3.91 7.35
CA THR A 104 0.44 2.68 7.76
C THR A 104 0.90 1.89 6.54
N LEU A 105 1.97 1.11 6.70
CA LEU A 105 2.47 0.17 5.69
C LEU A 105 2.27 -1.27 6.19
N ARG A 106 2.06 -2.21 5.26
CA ARG A 106 1.97 -3.64 5.59
C ARG A 106 3.33 -4.29 5.38
N PRO A 107 3.79 -5.21 6.26
CA PRO A 107 5.04 -5.93 6.05
C PRO A 107 4.89 -7.18 5.15
N SER A 108 3.65 -7.61 4.89
CA SER A 108 3.34 -8.83 4.12
C SER A 108 3.14 -8.59 2.62
N GLY A 109 3.28 -9.64 1.80
CA GLY A 109 3.09 -9.58 0.35
C GLY A 109 4.15 -8.68 -0.31
N ASN A 110 3.74 -7.77 -1.18
CA ASN A 110 4.65 -6.77 -1.77
C ASN A 110 5.20 -5.77 -0.75
N GLY A 111 4.62 -5.72 0.46
CA GLY A 111 5.05 -4.87 1.56
C GLY A 111 6.43 -5.19 2.14
N VAL A 112 7.01 -6.36 1.81
CA VAL A 112 8.38 -6.69 2.26
C VAL A 112 9.43 -5.75 1.64
N LEU A 113 9.15 -5.09 0.52
CA LEU A 113 9.98 -3.99 0.00
C LEU A 113 10.03 -2.80 0.97
N SER A 114 8.89 -2.41 1.51
CA SER A 114 8.82 -1.35 2.52
C SER A 114 9.53 -1.75 3.81
N ALA A 115 9.41 -3.02 4.22
CA ALA A 115 10.16 -3.56 5.34
C ALA A 115 11.67 -3.58 5.10
N ARG A 116 12.11 -3.85 3.86
CA ARG A 116 13.52 -3.79 3.48
C ARG A 116 14.06 -2.38 3.59
N LEU A 117 13.32 -1.39 3.05
CA LEU A 117 13.69 0.02 3.18
C LEU A 117 13.77 0.44 4.65
N LEU A 118 12.86 -0.05 5.50
CA LEU A 118 12.91 0.20 6.93
C LEU A 118 14.23 -0.27 7.57
N GLN A 119 14.77 -1.43 7.16
CA GLN A 119 16.07 -1.91 7.64
C GLN A 119 17.23 -1.12 7.01
N GLU A 120 17.25 -0.99 5.69
CA GLU A 120 18.37 -0.36 4.97
C GLU A 120 18.52 1.15 5.27
N LEU A 121 17.45 1.80 5.72
CA LEU A 121 17.44 3.22 6.10
C LEU A 121 17.54 3.44 7.61
N ASP A 122 17.75 2.37 8.40
CA ASP A 122 17.84 2.43 9.86
C ASP A 122 16.62 3.15 10.49
N LEU A 123 15.42 2.76 10.05
CA LEU A 123 14.13 3.29 10.52
C LEU A 123 13.46 2.40 11.56
N ALA A 124 13.92 1.15 11.73
CA ALA A 124 13.31 0.18 12.63
C ALA A 124 13.16 0.70 14.07
N LYS A 125 14.16 1.43 14.56
CA LYS A 125 14.20 2.04 15.91
C LYS A 125 13.17 3.16 16.13
N ASP A 126 12.69 3.77 15.05
CA ASP A 126 11.69 4.83 15.07
C ASP A 126 10.30 4.32 14.62
N THR A 127 10.16 3.01 14.48
CA THR A 127 8.94 2.37 14.00
C THR A 127 8.05 1.94 15.16
N ILE A 128 6.75 2.05 14.94
CA ILE A 128 5.67 1.55 15.80
C ILE A 128 5.09 0.31 15.14
N PHE A 129 5.02 -0.77 15.91
CA PHE A 129 4.58 -2.08 15.45
C PHE A 129 3.35 -2.56 16.23
N PRO A 130 2.12 -2.26 15.76
CA PRO A 130 0.93 -2.87 16.32
C PRO A 130 0.96 -4.39 16.15
N GLN A 131 0.82 -5.11 17.26
CA GLN A 131 0.81 -6.56 17.29
C GLN A 131 -0.40 -7.11 16.54
N ARG A 132 -0.28 -8.31 15.98
CA ARG A 132 -1.36 -9.07 15.34
C ARG A 132 -2.48 -9.42 16.33
N SER A 133 -2.16 -9.45 17.63
CA SER A 133 -3.11 -9.65 18.71
C SER A 133 -3.97 -8.42 19.02
N SER A 134 -3.54 -7.22 18.62
CA SER A 134 -4.24 -5.98 18.95
C SER A 134 -5.64 -5.91 18.32
N PRO A 135 -6.58 -5.20 18.94
CA PRO A 135 -7.87 -4.90 18.31
C PRO A 135 -7.71 -4.19 16.97
N ALA A 136 -6.69 -3.32 16.85
CA ALA A 136 -6.33 -2.64 15.61
C ALA A 136 -5.97 -3.60 14.48
N ALA A 137 -5.42 -4.78 14.78
CA ALA A 137 -5.12 -5.82 13.80
C ALA A 137 -6.32 -6.73 13.50
N ARG A 138 -7.16 -7.02 14.50
CA ARG A 138 -8.24 -8.02 14.41
C ARG A 138 -9.57 -7.46 13.92
N ASN A 139 -9.91 -6.25 14.34
CA ASN A 139 -11.24 -5.70 14.15
C ASN A 139 -11.26 -4.76 12.93
N ARG A 140 -12.10 -5.08 11.96
CA ARG A 140 -12.45 -4.23 10.81
C ARG A 140 -13.96 -4.15 10.75
N TYR A 141 -14.50 -2.95 10.57
CA TYR A 141 -15.94 -2.75 10.57
C TYR A 141 -16.44 -2.36 9.18
N VAL A 142 -17.71 -2.65 8.92
CA VAL A 142 -18.46 -2.09 7.80
C VAL A 142 -19.70 -1.44 8.37
N TYR A 143 -19.97 -0.18 8.00
CA TYR A 143 -21.19 0.50 8.41
C TYR A 143 -22.32 0.14 7.45
N TYR A 144 -23.22 -0.77 7.84
CA TYR A 144 -24.34 -1.20 7.00
C TYR A 144 -25.43 -1.95 7.80
N PRO A 145 -26.73 -1.72 7.53
CA PRO A 145 -27.24 -0.58 6.77
C PRO A 145 -27.18 0.73 7.57
N ASP A 146 -27.23 0.64 8.90
CA ASP A 146 -27.42 1.76 9.85
C ASP A 146 -26.53 1.66 11.11
N HIS A 147 -25.65 0.66 11.19
CA HIS A 147 -24.74 0.45 12.32
C HIS A 147 -23.42 -0.21 11.89
N LEU A 148 -22.44 -0.22 12.80
CA LEU A 148 -21.14 -0.86 12.58
C LEU A 148 -21.23 -2.37 12.78
N VAL A 149 -20.98 -3.12 11.71
CA VAL A 149 -20.85 -4.58 11.73
C VAL A 149 -19.37 -4.95 11.79
N CYS A 150 -18.97 -5.69 12.83
CA CYS A 150 -17.60 -6.22 12.91
C CYS A 150 -17.43 -7.40 11.94
N MET A 151 -16.44 -7.33 11.05
CA MET A 151 -16.20 -8.38 10.07
C MET A 151 -15.64 -9.65 10.73
N PRO A 152 -16.09 -10.85 10.32
CA PRO A 152 -15.59 -12.11 10.84
C PRO A 152 -14.07 -12.20 10.83
N HIS A 153 -13.50 -12.64 11.95
CA HIS A 153 -12.06 -12.85 12.11
C HIS A 153 -11.80 -14.21 12.77
N PRO A 154 -10.75 -14.96 12.36
CA PRO A 154 -10.46 -16.28 12.92
C PRO A 154 -10.32 -16.32 14.46
N SER A 155 -9.99 -15.20 15.11
CA SER A 155 -9.85 -15.13 16.57
C SER A 155 -11.15 -15.11 17.35
N TYR A 156 -12.30 -14.84 16.72
CA TYR A 156 -13.60 -14.78 17.42
C TYR A 156 -14.25 -16.16 17.59
N GLY A 157 -13.61 -17.22 17.08
CA GLY A 157 -14.18 -18.57 17.15
C GLY A 157 -15.28 -18.81 16.11
N ILE A 158 -15.67 -20.07 15.95
CA ILE A 158 -16.57 -20.49 14.87
C ILE A 158 -18.02 -20.03 15.14
N ALA A 159 -18.48 -20.10 16.40
CA ALA A 159 -19.85 -19.79 16.78
C ALA A 159 -20.19 -18.31 16.53
N ASP A 160 -19.37 -17.38 17.00
CA ASP A 160 -19.60 -15.93 16.84
C ASP A 160 -19.54 -15.51 15.37
N ASN A 161 -18.56 -16.04 14.62
CA ASN A 161 -18.46 -15.79 13.19
C ASN A 161 -19.68 -16.33 12.44
N LEU A 162 -20.16 -17.54 12.77
CA LEU A 162 -21.34 -18.11 12.13
C LEU A 162 -22.61 -17.33 12.50
N TRP A 163 -22.74 -16.91 13.75
CA TRP A 163 -23.85 -16.07 14.19
C TRP A 163 -23.91 -14.77 13.39
N SER A 164 -22.80 -14.05 13.29
CA SER A 164 -22.70 -12.83 12.48
C SER A 164 -23.06 -13.08 11.01
N LEU A 165 -22.52 -14.14 10.39
CA LEU A 165 -22.80 -14.51 9.00
C LEU A 165 -24.29 -14.82 8.73
N LEU A 166 -25.04 -15.29 9.74
CA LEU A 166 -26.44 -15.65 9.62
C LEU A 166 -27.40 -14.52 10.00
N THR A 167 -26.98 -13.59 10.85
CA THR A 167 -27.86 -12.55 11.42
C THR A 167 -27.66 -11.18 10.79
N GLU A 168 -26.47 -10.88 10.27
CA GLU A 168 -26.16 -9.55 9.75
C GLU A 168 -26.59 -9.39 8.28
N PRO A 169 -27.35 -8.33 7.93
CA PRO A 169 -27.83 -8.09 6.55
C PRO A 169 -26.72 -7.97 5.50
N ILE A 170 -25.50 -7.58 5.93
CA ILE A 170 -24.33 -7.49 5.05
C ILE A 170 -23.96 -8.83 4.42
N PHE A 171 -24.20 -9.95 5.11
CA PHE A 171 -23.84 -11.31 4.67
C PHE A 171 -24.99 -12.06 3.99
N GLU A 172 -26.17 -11.46 3.87
CA GLU A 172 -27.29 -12.05 3.15
C GLU A 172 -26.84 -12.43 1.72
N LYS A 173 -27.09 -13.68 1.33
CA LYS A 173 -26.62 -14.33 0.08
C LYS A 173 -25.12 -14.60 -0.02
N ALA A 174 -24.27 -14.10 0.88
CA ALA A 174 -22.82 -14.32 0.81
C ALA A 174 -22.45 -15.81 0.92
N LEU A 175 -23.02 -16.53 1.89
CA LEU A 175 -22.79 -17.96 2.08
C LEU A 175 -23.28 -18.77 0.86
N LEU A 176 -24.53 -18.54 0.44
CA LEU A 176 -25.12 -19.26 -0.69
C LEU A 176 -24.35 -19.01 -1.99
N SER A 177 -23.98 -17.75 -2.26
CA SER A 177 -23.15 -17.39 -3.40
C SER A 177 -21.78 -18.08 -3.36
N GLY A 178 -21.14 -18.15 -2.19
CA GLY A 178 -19.88 -18.86 -2.01
C GLY A 178 -19.99 -20.35 -2.32
N PHE A 179 -21.03 -21.03 -1.80
CA PHE A 179 -21.25 -22.46 -2.05
C PHE A 179 -21.62 -22.77 -3.50
N THR A 180 -22.33 -21.85 -4.17
CA THR A 180 -22.78 -22.03 -5.55
C THR A 180 -21.78 -21.56 -6.60
N GLU A 181 -20.69 -20.88 -6.20
CA GLU A 181 -19.68 -20.30 -7.09
C GLU A 181 -19.10 -21.34 -8.06
N ILE A 182 -18.80 -22.54 -7.58
CA ILE A 182 -18.20 -23.61 -8.40
C ILE A 182 -19.12 -24.09 -9.53
N PHE A 183 -20.43 -23.88 -9.41
CA PHE A 183 -21.43 -24.27 -10.41
C PHE A 183 -21.78 -23.13 -11.37
N LYS A 184 -21.16 -21.95 -11.24
CA LYS A 184 -21.36 -20.83 -12.16
C LYS A 184 -20.49 -21.02 -13.41
N ASP A 185 -21.03 -20.62 -14.55
CA ASP A 185 -20.28 -20.64 -15.81
C ASP A 185 -19.10 -19.66 -15.76
N PRO A 186 -17.92 -20.07 -16.26
CA PRO A 186 -16.80 -19.16 -16.41
C PRO A 186 -17.11 -18.09 -17.45
N ARG A 187 -16.35 -16.98 -17.43
CA ARG A 187 -16.40 -15.99 -18.51
C ARG A 187 -16.06 -16.63 -19.86
N SER A 188 -16.62 -16.07 -20.93
CA SER A 188 -16.27 -16.45 -22.29
C SER A 188 -14.83 -16.03 -22.64
N GLU A 189 -14.16 -16.77 -23.54
CA GLU A 189 -12.76 -16.54 -23.91
C GLU A 189 -12.51 -15.23 -24.68
N ASP A 190 -13.55 -14.67 -25.31
CA ASP A 190 -13.51 -13.41 -26.03
C ASP A 190 -13.41 -12.21 -25.08
N VAL A 191 -13.98 -12.31 -23.87
CA VAL A 191 -13.92 -11.28 -22.83
C VAL A 191 -12.46 -10.98 -22.45
N LYS A 192 -12.03 -9.72 -22.66
CA LYS A 192 -10.65 -9.28 -22.39
C LYS A 192 -10.48 -8.57 -21.06
N ASP A 193 -11.55 -7.98 -20.53
CA ASP A 193 -11.66 -7.37 -19.21
C ASP A 193 -13.14 -7.23 -18.84
N GLU A 194 -13.43 -7.14 -17.55
CA GLU A 194 -14.75 -6.84 -16.97
C GLU A 194 -14.55 -5.94 -15.75
N SER A 195 -15.56 -5.18 -15.36
CA SER A 195 -15.52 -4.50 -14.07
C SER A 195 -15.48 -5.51 -12.91
N VAL A 196 -14.95 -5.11 -11.76
CA VAL A 196 -14.99 -5.92 -10.53
C VAL A 196 -16.44 -6.30 -10.21
N GLY A 197 -17.37 -5.35 -10.40
CA GLY A 197 -18.78 -5.54 -10.14
C GLY A 197 -19.41 -6.59 -11.02
N GLU A 198 -19.20 -6.54 -12.34
CA GLU A 198 -19.71 -7.54 -13.28
C GLU A 198 -19.13 -8.93 -13.00
N PHE A 199 -17.81 -9.00 -12.85
CA PHE A 199 -17.09 -10.26 -12.63
C PHE A 199 -17.60 -10.97 -11.37
N PHE A 200 -17.59 -10.29 -10.22
CA PHE A 200 -17.99 -10.91 -8.95
C PHE A 200 -19.51 -11.02 -8.79
N SER A 201 -20.32 -10.22 -9.48
CA SER A 201 -21.77 -10.42 -9.45
C SER A 201 -22.19 -11.71 -10.14
N ARG A 202 -21.50 -12.08 -11.24
CA ARG A 202 -21.72 -13.34 -11.96
C ARG A 202 -21.24 -14.54 -11.14
N ARG A 203 -20.07 -14.44 -10.50
CA ARG A 203 -19.47 -15.53 -9.71
C ARG A 203 -20.11 -15.71 -8.33
N LEU A 204 -20.43 -14.60 -7.66
CA LEU A 204 -21.02 -14.59 -6.33
C LEU A 204 -22.46 -14.10 -6.41
N SER A 205 -22.69 -12.80 -6.17
CA SER A 205 -23.96 -12.12 -6.39
C SER A 205 -23.79 -10.61 -6.28
N LYS A 206 -24.71 -9.86 -6.89
CA LYS A 206 -24.73 -8.40 -6.81
C LYS A 206 -24.74 -7.87 -5.37
N PRO A 207 -25.53 -8.41 -4.42
CA PRO A 207 -25.49 -7.92 -3.04
C PRO A 207 -24.14 -8.10 -2.35
N VAL A 208 -23.41 -9.20 -2.61
CA VAL A 208 -22.06 -9.39 -2.08
C VAL A 208 -21.11 -8.33 -2.63
N VAL A 209 -21.23 -7.99 -3.91
CA VAL A 209 -20.46 -6.90 -4.51
C VAL A 209 -20.80 -5.57 -3.86
N ASP A 210 -22.09 -5.19 -3.84
CA ASP A 210 -22.51 -3.87 -3.38
C ASP A 210 -22.33 -3.66 -1.88
N ARG A 211 -22.40 -4.71 -1.05
CA ARG A 211 -22.35 -4.63 0.43
C ARG A 211 -20.98 -4.89 1.03
N ILE A 212 -20.17 -5.76 0.40
CA ILE A 212 -18.87 -6.19 0.95
C ILE A 212 -17.73 -5.73 0.06
N LEU A 213 -17.75 -6.10 -1.22
CA LEU A 213 -16.62 -5.86 -2.11
C LEU A 213 -16.42 -4.36 -2.40
N SER A 214 -17.51 -3.62 -2.57
CA SER A 214 -17.48 -2.17 -2.75
C SER A 214 -16.85 -1.46 -1.54
N ALA A 215 -17.17 -1.88 -0.32
CA ALA A 215 -16.61 -1.37 0.92
C ALA A 215 -15.08 -1.55 0.96
N VAL A 216 -14.59 -2.73 0.55
CA VAL A 216 -13.15 -3.00 0.43
C VAL A 216 -12.50 -2.08 -0.61
N LEU A 217 -13.14 -1.90 -1.77
CA LEU A 217 -12.62 -1.05 -2.84
C LEU A 217 -12.64 0.44 -2.48
N HIS A 218 -13.62 0.91 -1.70
CA HIS A 218 -13.62 2.27 -1.14
C HIS A 218 -12.40 2.48 -0.24
N GLY A 219 -12.07 1.51 0.62
CA GLY A 219 -10.92 1.60 1.52
C GLY A 219 -9.55 1.51 0.85
N ILE A 220 -9.43 0.91 -0.34
CA ILE A 220 -8.14 0.71 -1.04
C ILE A 220 -7.95 1.72 -2.18
N TYR A 221 -8.99 1.93 -3.00
CA TYR A 221 -8.92 2.70 -4.25
C TYR A 221 -9.78 3.96 -4.24
N ALA A 222 -10.66 4.12 -3.23
CA ALA A 222 -11.71 5.13 -3.23
C ALA A 222 -12.58 5.11 -4.52
N GLY A 223 -12.62 3.96 -5.19
CA GLY A 223 -13.17 3.80 -6.53
C GLY A 223 -14.43 2.95 -6.59
N ASP A 224 -15.13 3.03 -7.71
CA ASP A 224 -16.37 2.30 -7.98
C ASP A 224 -16.09 0.85 -8.42
N ALA A 225 -16.69 -0.12 -7.73
CA ALA A 225 -16.62 -1.53 -8.09
C ALA A 225 -17.08 -1.81 -9.53
N TRP A 226 -18.02 -1.01 -10.05
CA TRP A 226 -18.61 -1.18 -11.38
C TRP A 226 -17.78 -0.52 -12.50
N GLN A 227 -16.65 0.11 -12.17
CA GLN A 227 -15.74 0.72 -13.15
C GLN A 227 -14.31 0.17 -13.07
N LEU A 228 -13.87 -0.23 -11.88
CA LEU A 228 -12.53 -0.78 -11.68
C LEU A 228 -12.39 -2.14 -12.40
N SER A 229 -11.24 -2.38 -13.04
CA SER A 229 -10.96 -3.61 -13.80
C SER A 229 -10.71 -4.82 -12.88
N ALA A 230 -11.51 -5.88 -13.04
CA ALA A 230 -11.32 -7.15 -12.33
C ALA A 230 -9.98 -7.79 -12.70
N LYS A 231 -9.60 -7.73 -13.98
CA LYS A 231 -8.35 -8.29 -14.46
C LYS A 231 -7.12 -7.60 -13.86
N SER A 232 -7.21 -6.29 -13.63
CA SER A 232 -6.10 -5.50 -13.07
C SER A 232 -5.98 -5.65 -11.56
N LEU A 233 -7.11 -5.65 -10.84
CA LEU A 233 -7.11 -5.64 -9.38
C LEU A 233 -7.16 -7.03 -8.74
N PHE A 234 -7.78 -8.00 -9.43
CA PHE A 234 -7.98 -9.36 -8.95
C PHE A 234 -7.37 -10.37 -9.93
N THR A 235 -6.12 -10.12 -10.34
CA THR A 235 -5.36 -10.92 -11.32
C THR A 235 -5.40 -12.43 -11.04
N THR A 236 -5.27 -12.83 -9.77
CA THR A 236 -5.34 -14.24 -9.36
C THR A 236 -6.73 -14.82 -9.58
N ALA A 237 -7.80 -14.16 -9.10
CA ALA A 237 -9.16 -14.65 -9.29
C ALA A 237 -9.55 -14.68 -10.79
N TRP A 238 -9.14 -13.66 -11.54
CA TRP A 238 -9.27 -13.60 -12.99
C TRP A 238 -8.59 -14.80 -13.66
N ARG A 239 -7.34 -15.10 -13.32
CA ARG A 239 -6.64 -16.26 -13.87
C ARG A 239 -7.29 -17.58 -13.45
N ASP A 240 -7.61 -17.72 -12.17
CA ASP A 240 -8.09 -18.97 -11.57
C ASP A 240 -9.44 -19.38 -12.17
N GLU A 241 -10.35 -18.43 -12.41
CA GLU A 241 -11.60 -18.69 -13.15
C GLU A 241 -11.32 -19.24 -14.58
N ALA A 242 -10.43 -18.60 -15.34
CA ALA A 242 -10.14 -19.05 -16.71
C ALA A 242 -9.46 -20.43 -16.76
N ASN A 243 -8.60 -20.73 -15.80
CA ASN A 243 -7.80 -21.95 -15.81
C ASN A 243 -8.53 -23.16 -15.21
N ALA A 244 -9.51 -22.93 -14.33
CA ALA A 244 -10.19 -23.98 -13.58
C ALA A 244 -11.72 -23.94 -13.70
N GLY A 245 -12.29 -23.01 -14.47
CA GLY A 245 -13.74 -22.80 -14.58
C GLY A 245 -14.39 -22.14 -13.36
N SER A 246 -13.65 -22.00 -12.25
CA SER A 246 -14.09 -21.43 -10.98
C SER A 246 -12.95 -20.80 -10.21
N ILE A 247 -13.25 -19.70 -9.50
CA ILE A 247 -12.29 -19.04 -8.62
C ILE A 247 -11.88 -20.00 -7.50
N PHE A 248 -12.86 -20.66 -6.86
CA PHE A 248 -12.60 -21.57 -5.75
C PHE A 248 -11.80 -22.80 -6.19
N ALA A 249 -12.17 -23.41 -7.32
CA ALA A 249 -11.44 -24.54 -7.88
C ALA A 249 -9.99 -24.17 -8.25
N GLY A 250 -9.79 -23.00 -8.85
CA GLY A 250 -8.45 -22.50 -9.20
C GLY A 250 -7.60 -22.16 -7.97
N MET A 251 -8.20 -21.64 -6.90
CA MET A 251 -7.52 -21.43 -5.62
C MET A 251 -7.04 -22.76 -5.00
N LEU A 252 -7.91 -23.78 -4.98
CA LEU A 252 -7.55 -25.12 -4.47
C LEU A 252 -6.40 -25.73 -5.29
N ARG A 253 -6.47 -25.61 -6.61
CA ARG A 253 -5.41 -26.07 -7.51
C ARG A 253 -4.10 -25.32 -7.27
N SER A 254 -4.15 -24.00 -7.13
CA SER A 254 -2.96 -23.17 -6.83
C SER A 254 -2.32 -23.51 -5.48
N ARG A 255 -3.10 -23.96 -4.49
CA ARG A 255 -2.57 -24.45 -3.21
C ARG A 255 -1.85 -25.79 -3.35
N ALA A 256 -2.28 -26.65 -4.27
CA ALA A 256 -1.67 -27.97 -4.50
C ALA A 256 -0.45 -27.88 -5.43
N ASP A 257 -0.57 -27.15 -6.55
CA ASP A 257 0.41 -27.10 -7.63
C ASP A 257 1.43 -25.95 -7.50
N GLY A 258 1.19 -25.05 -6.55
CA GLY A 258 1.92 -23.79 -6.42
C GLY A 258 1.28 -22.64 -7.21
N VAL A 259 1.49 -21.41 -6.74
CA VAL A 259 0.99 -20.20 -7.39
C VAL A 259 1.90 -19.89 -8.59
N GLU A 260 1.31 -19.76 -9.79
CA GLU A 260 2.06 -19.19 -10.92
C GLU A 260 2.25 -17.70 -10.69
N VAL A 261 3.49 -17.24 -10.77
CA VAL A 261 3.84 -15.84 -10.65
C VAL A 261 4.58 -15.38 -11.90
N THR A 262 4.66 -14.08 -12.12
CA THR A 262 5.49 -13.57 -13.22
C THR A 262 6.96 -13.86 -12.95
N LYS A 263 7.79 -13.95 -14.00
CA LYS A 263 9.24 -14.11 -13.85
C LYS A 263 9.86 -13.04 -12.93
N ARG A 264 9.44 -11.78 -13.09
CA ARG A 264 9.92 -10.64 -12.27
C ARG A 264 9.56 -10.82 -10.80
N GLU A 265 8.36 -11.29 -10.52
CA GLU A 265 7.91 -11.59 -9.16
C GLU A 265 8.67 -12.79 -8.55
N ALA A 266 8.98 -13.82 -9.34
CA ALA A 266 9.82 -14.93 -8.90
C ALA A 266 11.26 -14.49 -8.57
N GLU A 267 11.85 -13.63 -9.41
CA GLU A 267 13.16 -13.03 -9.17
C GLU A 267 13.17 -12.19 -7.89
N TYR A 268 12.15 -11.37 -7.71
CA TYR A 268 11.92 -10.59 -6.49
C TYR A 268 11.81 -11.46 -5.24
N LEU A 269 10.98 -12.52 -5.26
CA LEU A 269 10.82 -13.41 -4.10
C LEU A 269 12.12 -14.16 -3.77
N LYS A 270 12.92 -14.50 -4.79
CA LYS A 270 14.25 -15.08 -4.61
C LYS A 270 15.20 -14.09 -3.95
N GLU A 271 15.18 -12.83 -4.38
CA GLU A 271 15.97 -11.76 -3.76
C GLU A 271 15.58 -11.56 -2.29
N MET A 272 14.28 -11.46 -1.98
CA MET A 272 13.79 -11.29 -0.61
C MET A 272 14.09 -12.48 0.29
N LYS A 273 14.18 -13.69 -0.27
CA LYS A 273 14.61 -14.89 0.46
C LYS A 273 16.09 -14.83 0.86
N ASN A 274 16.91 -14.18 0.06
CA ASN A 274 18.36 -14.07 0.28
C ASN A 274 18.77 -12.80 1.05
N PHE A 275 17.85 -11.85 1.20
CA PHE A 275 18.07 -10.63 1.96
C PHE A 275 18.42 -10.98 3.42
N GLN A 276 19.51 -10.40 3.91
CA GLN A 276 19.98 -10.60 5.28
C GLN A 276 19.19 -9.68 6.21
N TRP A 277 18.17 -10.23 6.84
CA TRP A 277 17.35 -9.51 7.80
C TRP A 277 18.04 -9.44 9.17
N ASP A 278 17.86 -8.34 9.86
CA ASP A 278 17.99 -8.31 11.32
C ASP A 278 16.97 -9.28 11.93
N ASP A 279 17.43 -10.17 12.80
CA ASP A 279 16.60 -11.28 13.31
C ASP A 279 15.45 -10.77 14.17
N LEU A 280 15.71 -9.77 15.02
CA LEU A 280 14.68 -9.14 15.85
C LEU A 280 13.64 -8.43 14.97
N LEU A 281 14.07 -7.71 13.94
CA LEU A 281 13.17 -7.00 13.04
C LEU A 281 12.30 -8.00 12.28
N ARG A 282 12.89 -9.08 11.79
CA ARG A 282 12.18 -10.16 11.12
C ARG A 282 11.13 -10.80 12.02
N ALA A 283 11.46 -11.04 13.29
CA ALA A 283 10.50 -11.53 14.28
C ALA A 283 9.37 -10.52 14.50
N THR A 284 9.71 -9.24 14.68
CA THR A 284 8.75 -8.14 14.92
C THR A 284 7.76 -8.00 13.76
N LEU A 285 8.25 -7.98 12.53
CA LEU A 285 7.44 -7.84 11.32
C LEU A 285 6.52 -9.05 11.08
N ARG A 286 6.92 -10.26 11.52
CA ARG A 286 6.06 -11.45 11.44
C ARG A 286 4.84 -11.32 12.34
N ASP A 287 5.00 -10.68 13.50
CA ASP A 287 3.92 -10.48 14.46
C ASP A 287 3.17 -9.15 14.30
N SER A 288 3.51 -8.36 13.27
CA SER A 288 2.84 -7.10 12.95
C SER A 288 1.96 -7.22 11.72
N THR A 289 0.77 -6.60 11.73
CA THR A 289 -0.09 -6.53 10.52
C THR A 289 0.16 -5.27 9.70
N VAL A 290 0.54 -4.21 10.39
CA VAL A 290 0.92 -2.91 9.84
C VAL A 290 2.07 -2.33 10.66
N PHE A 291 2.71 -1.28 10.15
CA PHE A 291 3.64 -0.45 10.92
C PHE A 291 3.56 1.02 10.45
N THR A 292 3.99 1.92 11.31
CA THR A 292 4.14 3.37 11.03
C THR A 292 5.33 3.92 11.82
N PHE A 293 5.65 5.21 11.73
CA PHE A 293 6.83 5.79 12.39
C PHE A 293 6.46 6.84 13.43
N ARG A 294 7.41 7.18 14.30
CA ARG A 294 7.31 8.23 15.34
C ARG A 294 6.70 9.53 14.82
N ASP A 295 7.19 10.01 13.67
CA ASP A 295 6.73 11.23 13.01
C ASP A 295 5.95 10.94 11.72
N GLY A 296 5.31 9.76 11.66
CA GLY A 296 4.47 9.34 10.56
C GLY A 296 5.24 8.89 9.32
N LEU A 297 4.50 8.56 8.26
CA LEU A 297 5.09 8.08 7.01
C LEU A 297 5.96 9.13 6.30
N GLY A 298 5.86 10.40 6.66
CA GLY A 298 6.82 11.45 6.29
C GLY A 298 8.26 11.11 6.67
N MET A 299 8.50 10.33 7.74
CA MET A 299 9.85 9.90 8.11
C MET A 299 10.54 9.06 7.03
N LEU A 300 9.80 8.25 6.28
CA LEU A 300 10.36 7.47 5.17
C LEU A 300 10.90 8.40 4.09
N VAL A 301 10.13 9.45 3.75
CA VAL A 301 10.52 10.48 2.80
C VAL A 301 11.79 11.20 3.28
N ASP A 302 11.79 11.64 4.53
CA ASP A 302 12.93 12.34 5.13
C ASP A 302 14.19 11.48 5.10
N ARG A 303 14.07 10.19 5.44
CA ARG A 303 15.24 9.31 5.55
C ARG A 303 15.80 8.91 4.19
N MET A 304 14.93 8.67 3.20
CA MET A 304 15.35 8.48 1.82
C MET A 304 16.03 9.73 1.26
N THR A 305 15.45 10.91 1.51
CA THR A 305 16.02 12.19 1.05
C THR A 305 17.40 12.42 1.66
N ARG A 306 17.56 12.23 2.98
CA ARG A 306 18.86 12.34 3.66
C ARG A 306 19.89 11.38 3.07
N TYR A 307 19.51 10.12 2.85
CA TYR A 307 20.40 9.13 2.23
C TYR A 307 20.87 9.58 0.84
N LEU A 308 19.95 10.05 -0.01
CA LEU A 308 20.25 10.49 -1.37
C LEU A 308 21.12 11.76 -1.39
N VAL A 309 20.87 12.72 -0.49
CA VAL A 309 21.73 13.91 -0.34
C VAL A 309 23.14 13.51 0.11
N GLN A 310 23.25 12.57 1.06
CA GLN A 310 24.54 12.08 1.56
C GLN A 310 25.35 11.29 0.53
N ASP A 311 24.68 10.61 -0.42
CA ASP A 311 25.34 9.95 -1.54
C ASP A 311 26.12 10.95 -2.44
N GLY A 312 25.67 12.21 -2.50
CA GLY A 312 26.36 13.31 -3.18
C GLY A 312 26.25 13.30 -4.71
N ARG A 313 25.70 12.24 -5.32
CA ARG A 313 25.43 12.17 -6.76
C ARG A 313 23.99 12.53 -7.13
N VAL A 314 23.16 12.82 -6.15
CA VAL A 314 21.74 13.12 -6.33
C VAL A 314 21.50 14.62 -6.10
N GLU A 315 21.05 15.30 -7.14
CA GLU A 315 20.62 16.69 -7.10
C GLU A 315 19.09 16.75 -6.98
N PHE A 316 18.59 17.59 -6.07
CA PHE A 316 17.17 17.85 -5.92
C PHE A 316 16.83 19.24 -6.48
N LYS A 317 15.88 19.31 -7.40
CA LYS A 317 15.32 20.56 -7.94
C LYS A 317 13.84 20.65 -7.58
N THR A 318 13.55 21.25 -6.42
CA THR A 318 12.18 21.56 -5.97
C THR A 318 11.70 22.89 -6.54
N SER A 319 10.38 23.10 -6.55
CA SER A 319 9.73 24.23 -7.22
C SER A 319 10.12 24.36 -8.69
N THR A 320 10.50 23.25 -9.33
CA THR A 320 11.00 23.20 -10.71
C THR A 320 10.14 22.20 -11.49
N PRO A 321 8.92 22.61 -11.89
CA PRO A 321 8.09 21.78 -12.74
C PRO A 321 8.80 21.52 -14.08
N VAL A 322 8.74 20.28 -14.56
CA VAL A 322 9.15 19.95 -15.92
C VAL A 322 8.05 20.43 -16.87
N GLU A 323 8.40 21.36 -17.74
CA GLU A 323 7.48 22.00 -18.67
C GLU A 323 7.34 21.20 -19.97
N ASP A 324 8.43 20.53 -20.38
CA ASP A 324 8.49 19.74 -21.59
C ASP A 324 9.61 18.70 -21.55
N MET A 325 9.42 17.62 -22.30
CA MET A 325 10.35 16.53 -22.48
C MET A 325 10.34 16.08 -23.93
N SER A 326 11.51 15.96 -24.53
CA SER A 326 11.68 15.49 -25.89
C SER A 326 12.95 14.69 -26.06
N LEU A 327 12.93 13.70 -26.94
CA LEU A 327 14.16 13.07 -27.42
C LEU A 327 14.96 14.07 -28.24
N SER A 328 16.28 14.02 -28.12
CA SER A 328 17.19 14.73 -29.01
C SER A 328 17.00 14.27 -30.46
N GLU A 329 17.40 15.09 -31.44
CA GLU A 329 17.22 14.80 -32.87
C GLU A 329 17.90 13.48 -33.29
N ASP A 330 19.08 13.21 -32.74
CA ASP A 330 19.85 11.97 -32.94
C ASP A 330 19.39 10.82 -32.02
N ARG A 331 18.40 11.07 -31.15
CA ARG A 331 17.84 10.15 -30.14
C ARG A 331 18.89 9.58 -29.16
N SER A 332 20.00 10.28 -28.98
CA SER A 332 21.05 9.89 -28.04
C SER A 332 20.78 10.34 -26.61
N SER A 333 19.88 11.32 -26.42
CA SER A 333 19.57 11.93 -25.12
C SER A 333 18.10 12.36 -25.02
N ILE A 334 17.70 12.68 -23.80
CA ILE A 334 16.39 13.21 -23.44
C ILE A 334 16.60 14.62 -22.89
N CYS A 335 16.03 15.58 -23.60
CA CYS A 335 16.03 16.98 -23.21
C CYS A 335 14.87 17.23 -22.24
N ILE A 336 15.18 17.72 -21.04
CA ILE A 336 14.23 18.12 -20.02
C ILE A 336 14.24 19.65 -19.94
N THR A 337 13.09 20.28 -20.21
CA THR A 337 12.95 21.75 -20.10
C THR A 337 12.23 22.14 -18.82
N SER A 338 12.78 23.13 -18.11
CA SER A 338 12.20 23.73 -16.91
C SER A 338 12.49 25.24 -16.88
N LYS A 339 12.05 25.92 -15.82
CA LYS A 339 12.37 27.34 -15.58
C LYS A 339 13.88 27.66 -15.57
N ASP A 340 14.72 26.67 -15.25
CA ASP A 340 16.19 26.83 -15.20
C ASP A 340 16.85 26.65 -16.58
N GLY A 341 16.05 26.39 -17.62
CA GLY A 341 16.50 26.09 -18.97
C GLY A 341 16.46 24.59 -19.33
N PRO A 342 16.83 24.25 -20.57
CA PRO A 342 16.94 22.86 -21.02
C PRO A 342 18.18 22.17 -20.44
N ALA A 343 18.06 20.88 -20.10
CA ALA A 343 19.16 20.03 -19.68
C ALA A 343 19.05 18.64 -20.33
N GLU A 344 20.19 18.10 -20.77
CA GLU A 344 20.27 16.80 -21.46
C GLU A 344 20.61 15.66 -20.50
N TYR A 345 19.89 14.55 -20.66
CA TYR A 345 20.05 13.34 -19.87
C TYR A 345 20.16 12.11 -20.76
N ALA A 346 20.94 11.11 -20.34
CA ALA A 346 21.01 9.83 -21.03
C ALA A 346 19.70 9.03 -20.87
N HIS A 347 19.06 9.16 -19.70
CA HIS A 347 17.79 8.52 -19.38
C HIS A 347 16.89 9.42 -18.54
N ALA A 348 15.58 9.22 -18.65
CA ALA A 348 14.58 9.85 -17.81
C ALA A 348 13.61 8.80 -17.25
N ILE A 349 13.35 8.87 -15.95
CA ILE A 349 12.34 8.06 -15.26
C ILE A 349 11.22 8.99 -14.83
N SER A 350 10.04 8.82 -15.44
CA SER A 350 8.84 9.51 -14.97
C SER A 350 8.19 8.73 -13.83
N SER A 351 7.94 9.45 -12.73
CA SER A 351 7.11 9.00 -11.61
C SER A 351 5.84 9.85 -11.45
N LEU A 352 5.52 10.64 -12.47
CA LEU A 352 4.31 11.45 -12.53
C LEU A 352 3.07 10.59 -12.81
N SER A 353 1.89 11.12 -12.45
CA SER A 353 0.65 10.51 -12.94
C SER A 353 0.56 10.62 -14.47
N PRO A 354 -0.19 9.72 -15.15
CA PRO A 354 -0.32 9.74 -16.61
C PRO A 354 -0.76 11.08 -17.20
N GLY A 355 -1.69 11.78 -16.52
CA GLY A 355 -2.12 13.12 -16.90
C GLY A 355 -0.98 14.15 -16.88
N HIS A 356 -0.22 14.21 -15.77
CA HIS A 356 0.91 15.12 -15.64
C HIS A 356 2.06 14.77 -16.59
N LEU A 357 2.31 13.48 -16.83
CA LEU A 357 3.31 13.03 -17.80
C LEU A 357 2.98 13.54 -19.21
N ASN A 358 1.72 13.38 -19.64
CA ASN A 358 1.29 13.89 -20.95
C ASN A 358 1.39 15.43 -21.04
N LEU A 359 1.12 16.15 -19.95
CA LEU A 359 1.31 17.61 -19.90
C LEU A 359 2.78 18.03 -19.96
N ALA A 360 3.70 17.19 -19.49
CA ALA A 360 5.14 17.45 -19.49
C ALA A 360 5.83 16.95 -20.78
N SER A 361 5.09 16.60 -21.84
CA SER A 361 5.64 16.09 -23.12
C SER A 361 5.00 16.78 -24.33
N LYS A 362 4.77 18.08 -24.24
CA LYS A 362 4.01 18.87 -25.23
C LYS A 362 4.66 18.89 -26.61
N LYS A 363 5.99 18.90 -26.71
CA LYS A 363 6.70 18.93 -28.00
C LYS A 363 6.90 17.56 -28.65
N SER A 364 6.54 16.46 -27.98
CA SER A 364 6.64 15.10 -28.54
C SER A 364 5.59 14.80 -29.63
N GLY A 365 4.76 15.79 -30.01
CA GLY A 365 3.77 15.73 -31.08
C GLY A 365 2.32 15.81 -30.57
N THR A 366 1.34 15.59 -31.45
CA THR A 366 -0.11 15.66 -31.15
C THR A 366 -0.66 14.43 -30.39
N THR A 367 0.18 13.44 -30.10
CA THR A 367 -0.22 12.17 -29.47
C THR A 367 0.26 12.12 -28.03
N ALA A 368 -0.66 11.88 -27.10
CA ALA A 368 -0.34 11.61 -25.70
C ALA A 368 0.69 10.46 -25.58
N LEU A 369 1.69 10.62 -24.72
CA LEU A 369 2.76 9.63 -24.51
C LEU A 369 2.20 8.34 -23.90
N VAL A 370 1.21 8.48 -23.01
CA VAL A 370 0.50 7.36 -22.36
C VAL A 370 -1.01 7.57 -22.43
N PRO A 371 -1.82 6.50 -22.44
CA PRO A 371 -3.27 6.63 -22.34
C PRO A 371 -3.69 7.41 -21.09
N ALA A 372 -4.80 8.14 -21.18
CA ALA A 372 -5.40 8.76 -20.00
C ALA A 372 -5.85 7.65 -19.02
N ILE A 373 -5.32 7.69 -17.80
CA ILE A 373 -5.74 6.80 -16.71
C ILE A 373 -6.38 7.71 -15.65
N PRO A 374 -7.71 7.63 -15.44
CA PRO A 374 -8.41 8.50 -14.51
C PRO A 374 -7.99 8.19 -13.06
N SER A 375 -8.02 9.22 -12.23
CA SER A 375 -7.86 9.15 -10.78
C SER A 375 -9.06 9.80 -10.10
N VAL A 376 -9.38 9.35 -8.89
CA VAL A 376 -10.44 9.96 -8.07
C VAL A 376 -9.86 11.04 -7.15
N THR A 377 -10.71 11.96 -6.68
CA THR A 377 -10.36 12.98 -5.68
C THR A 377 -10.90 12.55 -4.32
N VAL A 378 -10.04 12.50 -3.31
CA VAL A 378 -10.40 12.16 -1.92
C VAL A 378 -10.01 13.31 -1.00
N MET A 379 -10.91 13.70 -0.11
CA MET A 379 -10.59 14.60 1.00
C MET A 379 -10.43 13.79 2.28
N THR A 380 -9.33 14.02 2.99
CA THR A 380 -9.06 13.43 4.31
C THR A 380 -9.28 14.50 5.39
N VAL A 381 -10.29 14.30 6.23
CA VAL A 381 -10.59 15.19 7.35
C VAL A 381 -10.11 14.53 8.64
N ASN A 382 -9.08 15.11 9.23
CA ASN A 382 -8.43 14.61 10.45
C ASN A 382 -9.06 15.27 11.67
N LEU A 383 -9.58 14.48 12.61
CA LEU A 383 -10.27 14.94 13.81
C LEU A 383 -9.53 14.44 15.06
N TYR A 384 -9.37 15.31 16.06
CA TYR A 384 -8.91 14.93 17.39
C TYR A 384 -9.87 15.43 18.45
N TYR A 385 -10.42 14.48 19.20
CA TYR A 385 -11.26 14.71 20.36
C TYR A 385 -10.44 14.42 21.61
N ARG A 386 -10.47 15.34 22.58
CA ARG A 386 -9.83 15.10 23.89
C ARG A 386 -10.52 14.00 24.70
N THR A 387 -11.78 13.71 24.38
CA THR A 387 -12.51 12.57 24.96
C THR A 387 -11.92 11.27 24.40
N PRO A 388 -11.41 10.36 25.24
CA PRO A 388 -10.93 9.06 24.80
C PRO A 388 -12.09 8.13 24.37
N ASN A 389 -11.75 7.12 23.58
CA ASN A 389 -12.59 5.95 23.29
C ASN A 389 -13.98 6.27 22.72
N LEU A 390 -14.10 7.29 21.86
CA LEU A 390 -15.37 7.61 21.16
C LEU A 390 -15.78 6.57 20.12
N ASN A 391 -14.87 5.68 19.73
CA ASN A 391 -15.09 4.62 18.74
C ASN A 391 -14.84 3.24 19.36
N PRO A 392 -15.46 2.16 18.84
CA PRO A 392 -15.13 0.81 19.24
C PRO A 392 -13.66 0.46 18.89
N PRO A 393 -13.04 -0.47 19.63
CA PRO A 393 -11.64 -0.84 19.39
C PRO A 393 -11.50 -1.53 18.03
N GLY A 394 -10.59 -1.05 17.19
CA GLY A 394 -10.36 -1.58 15.85
C GLY A 394 -9.64 -0.59 14.96
N PHE A 395 -9.47 -0.93 13.69
CA PHE A 395 -8.75 -0.05 12.76
C PHE A 395 -9.61 1.06 12.14
N GLY A 396 -10.92 0.84 12.08
CA GLY A 396 -11.84 1.74 11.39
C GLY A 396 -12.97 0.98 10.71
N TYR A 397 -13.78 1.73 9.96
CA TYR A 397 -14.86 1.20 9.16
C TYR A 397 -14.87 1.77 7.74
N VAL A 398 -15.47 1.01 6.83
CA VAL A 398 -15.78 1.45 5.47
C VAL A 398 -17.29 1.44 5.26
N ILE A 399 -17.76 2.28 4.34
CA ILE A 399 -19.18 2.41 4.02
C ILE A 399 -19.39 1.89 2.58
N PRO A 400 -20.15 0.80 2.38
CA PRO A 400 -20.35 0.20 1.07
C PRO A 400 -21.32 0.98 0.19
N LEU A 401 -21.29 0.73 -1.13
CA LEU A 401 -22.23 1.27 -2.11
C LEU A 401 -23.70 1.00 -1.76
N ALA A 402 -23.99 -0.15 -1.14
CA ALA A 402 -25.36 -0.54 -0.77
C ALA A 402 -25.95 0.27 0.39
N THR A 403 -25.15 1.07 1.09
CA THR A 403 -25.63 1.86 2.24
C THR A 403 -26.68 2.86 1.77
N PRO A 404 -27.88 2.88 2.39
CA PRO A 404 -28.91 3.84 2.04
C PRO A 404 -28.40 5.28 2.16
N PHE A 405 -28.86 6.16 1.26
CA PHE A 405 -28.37 7.54 1.22
C PHE A 405 -28.66 8.30 2.52
N GLU A 406 -29.81 8.02 3.15
CA GLU A 406 -30.19 8.57 4.45
C GLU A 406 -29.20 8.24 5.58
N ASN A 407 -28.41 7.17 5.44
CA ASN A 407 -27.41 6.73 6.42
C ASN A 407 -25.97 7.11 6.03
N ASN A 408 -25.76 7.68 4.84
CA ASN A 408 -24.48 8.23 4.40
C ASN A 408 -24.69 9.41 3.43
N PRO A 409 -25.40 10.49 3.84
CA PRO A 409 -25.69 11.60 2.94
C PRO A 409 -24.43 12.38 2.55
N GLU A 410 -23.38 12.32 3.36
CA GLU A 410 -22.07 12.95 3.14
C GLU A 410 -21.25 12.22 2.07
N ARG A 411 -21.67 11.03 1.64
CA ARG A 411 -20.92 10.15 0.73
C ARG A 411 -19.50 9.87 1.23
N ALA A 412 -19.38 9.57 2.51
CA ALA A 412 -18.14 9.09 3.09
C ALA A 412 -17.80 7.70 2.54
N LEU A 413 -16.51 7.45 2.36
CA LEU A 413 -15.94 6.15 1.99
C LEU A 413 -15.70 5.28 3.22
N GLY A 414 -15.41 5.92 4.36
CA GLY A 414 -15.10 5.27 5.62
C GLY A 414 -14.38 6.19 6.60
N VAL A 415 -14.10 5.67 7.79
CA VAL A 415 -13.35 6.35 8.85
C VAL A 415 -12.25 5.44 9.38
N VAL A 416 -11.05 5.99 9.47
CA VAL A 416 -9.89 5.32 10.09
C VAL A 416 -9.81 5.74 11.56
N PHE A 417 -9.62 4.78 12.44
CA PHE A 417 -9.42 5.01 13.87
C PHE A 417 -7.92 5.19 14.11
N ASP A 418 -7.39 6.38 13.86
CA ASP A 418 -5.94 6.64 13.90
C ASP A 418 -5.30 6.40 15.27
N THR A 419 -6.12 6.45 16.33
CA THR A 419 -5.73 6.09 17.69
C THR A 419 -5.25 4.63 17.79
N ALA A 420 -5.72 3.74 16.91
CA ALA A 420 -5.52 2.30 17.00
C ALA A 420 -4.07 1.86 16.74
N TYR A 421 -3.27 2.68 16.06
CA TYR A 421 -1.86 2.43 15.77
C TYR A 421 -0.93 3.51 16.35
N SER A 422 -1.46 4.36 17.23
CA SER A 422 -0.70 5.34 18.03
C SER A 422 -0.66 4.88 19.50
N PRO A 423 0.51 4.48 20.04
CA PRO A 423 0.62 4.05 21.43
C PRO A 423 0.37 5.21 22.40
N SER A 424 -0.23 4.91 23.53
CA SER A 424 -0.48 5.84 24.63
C SER A 424 0.54 5.68 25.75
N ALA A 425 0.58 6.62 26.70
CA ALA A 425 1.43 6.50 27.88
C ALA A 425 1.14 5.22 28.70
N GLN A 426 -0.10 4.73 28.70
CA GLN A 426 -0.48 3.46 29.36
C GLN A 426 0.14 2.24 28.67
N ASP A 427 0.35 2.31 27.34
CA ASP A 427 1.03 1.26 26.58
C ASP A 427 2.53 1.19 26.89
N LEU A 428 3.05 2.20 27.61
CA LEU A 428 4.43 2.27 28.06
C LEU A 428 4.60 1.93 29.54
N ASP A 429 3.53 1.59 30.26
CA ASP A 429 3.59 1.32 31.69
C ASP A 429 4.44 0.08 31.98
N GLN A 430 5.60 0.29 32.63
CA GLN A 430 6.58 -0.73 32.96
C GLN A 430 6.04 -1.82 33.88
N ASN A 431 4.96 -1.55 34.64
CA ASN A 431 4.32 -2.56 35.47
C ASN A 431 3.71 -3.71 34.65
N ASN A 432 3.43 -3.48 33.37
CA ASN A 432 2.87 -4.49 32.46
C ASN A 432 3.96 -5.30 31.73
N TRP A 433 5.24 -5.07 32.03
CA TRP A 433 6.35 -5.68 31.29
C TRP A 433 6.77 -6.99 31.95
N GLN A 434 6.96 -8.03 31.13
CA GLN A 434 7.42 -9.34 31.62
C GLN A 434 8.90 -9.36 32.00
N ILE A 435 9.69 -8.45 31.44
CA ILE A 435 11.11 -8.28 31.71
C ILE A 435 11.32 -6.80 32.07
N THR A 436 11.78 -6.52 33.29
CA THR A 436 12.01 -5.15 33.79
C THR A 436 13.50 -4.85 34.02
N ASN A 437 14.36 -5.88 34.02
CA ASN A 437 15.80 -5.73 34.17
C ASN A 437 16.44 -5.35 32.81
N VAL A 438 17.31 -4.34 32.80
CA VAL A 438 17.92 -3.80 31.57
C VAL A 438 18.88 -4.78 30.91
N GLU A 439 19.62 -5.56 31.68
CA GLU A 439 20.54 -6.59 31.18
C GLU A 439 19.76 -7.75 30.55
N GLU A 440 18.67 -8.20 31.17
CA GLU A 440 17.77 -9.22 30.61
C GLU A 440 17.08 -8.73 29.33
N LEU A 441 16.68 -7.45 29.26
CA LEU A 441 16.13 -6.85 28.04
C LEU A 441 17.15 -6.82 26.89
N LYS A 442 18.43 -6.57 27.20
CA LYS A 442 19.51 -6.62 26.20
C LYS A 442 19.76 -8.05 25.72
N GLU A 443 19.82 -9.01 26.63
CA GLU A 443 19.99 -10.43 26.29
C GLU A 443 18.80 -10.96 25.46
N ALA A 444 17.57 -10.58 25.83
CA ALA A 444 16.37 -10.90 25.06
C ALA A 444 16.47 -10.37 23.62
N ARG A 445 16.90 -9.11 23.46
CA ARG A 445 17.12 -8.50 22.15
C ARG A 445 18.20 -9.20 21.34
N GLU A 446 19.36 -9.50 21.93
CA GLU A 446 20.46 -10.22 21.26
C GLU A 446 20.04 -11.61 20.79
N ASN A 447 19.12 -12.26 21.54
CA ASN A 447 18.53 -13.54 21.20
C ASN A 447 17.31 -13.43 20.26
N GLY A 448 16.97 -12.23 19.78
CA GLY A 448 15.83 -11.99 18.90
C GLY A 448 14.46 -12.19 19.56
N GLN A 449 14.39 -12.15 20.88
CA GLN A 449 13.15 -12.25 21.65
C GLN A 449 12.40 -10.91 21.63
N LEU A 450 11.11 -10.97 21.29
CA LEU A 450 10.23 -9.80 21.25
C LEU A 450 9.76 -9.42 22.65
N ILE A 451 9.89 -8.15 23.00
CA ILE A 451 9.27 -7.58 24.18
C ILE A 451 7.96 -6.93 23.73
N ASN A 452 6.87 -7.64 24.01
CA ASN A 452 5.52 -7.24 23.69
C ASN A 452 4.85 -6.68 24.95
N VAL A 453 4.26 -5.49 24.83
CA VAL A 453 3.46 -4.89 25.91
C VAL A 453 2.16 -4.38 25.32
N ASN A 454 1.05 -4.76 25.94
CA ASN A 454 -0.31 -4.48 25.44
C ASN A 454 -0.44 -4.83 23.96
N ASP A 455 -0.72 -3.81 23.12
CA ASP A 455 -1.02 -3.93 21.71
C ASP A 455 0.20 -3.69 20.79
N PHE A 456 1.41 -3.45 21.33
CA PHE A 456 2.59 -3.05 20.55
C PHE A 456 3.82 -3.91 20.81
N ALA A 457 4.64 -4.11 19.77
CA ALA A 457 5.95 -4.77 19.86
C ALA A 457 7.07 -3.72 19.89
N TRP A 458 7.95 -3.80 20.89
CA TRP A 458 8.97 -2.77 21.13
C TRP A 458 10.35 -3.17 20.59
N TYR A 459 10.64 -2.75 19.37
CA TYR A 459 11.90 -3.04 18.69
C TYR A 459 13.13 -2.36 19.32
N ASN A 460 12.95 -1.17 19.92
CA ASN A 460 14.04 -0.32 20.36
C ASN A 460 14.50 -0.53 21.82
N MET A 461 13.97 -1.53 22.52
CA MET A 461 14.37 -1.81 23.91
C MET A 461 15.89 -2.03 24.06
N PRO A 462 16.50 -1.60 25.19
CA PRO A 462 15.89 -0.95 26.36
C PRO A 462 15.69 0.58 26.20
N GLU A 463 15.87 1.14 25.01
CA GLU A 463 15.62 2.57 24.76
C GLU A 463 14.12 2.88 24.89
N ARG A 464 13.80 4.17 25.09
CA ARG A 464 12.42 4.60 25.35
C ARG A 464 11.51 4.21 24.17
N PRO A 465 10.40 3.49 24.43
CA PRO A 465 9.36 3.19 23.45
C PRO A 465 8.98 4.36 22.53
N VAL A 466 8.67 4.05 21.27
CA VAL A 466 8.28 5.03 20.26
C VAL A 466 6.80 5.39 20.38
N ILE A 467 6.49 6.68 20.49
CA ILE A 467 5.11 7.19 20.49
C ILE A 467 4.97 8.32 19.46
N GLN A 468 3.78 8.48 18.89
CA GLN A 468 3.50 9.58 17.95
C GLN A 468 3.01 10.83 18.68
N ASP A 469 2.03 10.68 19.56
CA ASP A 469 1.36 11.80 20.21
C ASP A 469 2.02 12.12 21.56
N ASP A 470 2.28 13.40 21.79
CA ASP A 470 2.84 13.91 23.04
C ASP A 470 1.76 14.76 23.73
N VAL A 471 0.84 14.10 24.41
CA VAL A 471 -0.30 14.69 25.14
C VAL A 471 -0.40 14.08 26.53
N LYS A 472 -0.97 14.80 27.49
CA LYS A 472 -1.07 14.32 28.88
C LYS A 472 -2.05 13.16 29.03
N GLU A 473 -3.19 13.28 28.37
CA GLU A 473 -4.24 12.27 28.33
C GLU A 473 -4.52 11.84 26.90
N ARG A 474 -4.70 10.53 26.68
CA ARG A 474 -5.03 9.99 25.37
C ARG A 474 -6.41 10.50 24.96
N GLY A 475 -6.52 11.09 23.78
CA GLY A 475 -7.80 11.40 23.14
C GLY A 475 -8.16 10.39 22.05
N THR A 476 -9.20 10.68 21.29
CA THR A 476 -9.58 9.93 20.08
C THR A 476 -9.19 10.71 18.82
N LYS A 477 -8.25 10.17 18.05
CA LYS A 477 -7.92 10.56 16.67
C LYS A 477 -8.68 9.70 15.66
N LEU A 478 -9.33 10.37 14.71
CA LEU A 478 -10.08 9.77 13.61
C LEU A 478 -9.74 10.47 12.29
N THR A 479 -9.84 9.75 11.19
CA THR A 479 -9.83 10.35 9.86
C THR A 479 -11.02 9.91 9.05
N VAL A 480 -11.82 10.88 8.62
CA VAL A 480 -12.92 10.67 7.70
C VAL A 480 -12.40 10.80 6.27
N MET A 481 -12.72 9.83 5.42
CA MET A 481 -12.44 9.86 3.99
C MET A 481 -13.71 10.19 3.23
N LEU A 482 -13.75 11.37 2.58
CA LEU A 482 -14.88 11.84 1.80
C LEU A 482 -14.55 11.80 0.30
N GLY A 483 -15.57 11.59 -0.53
CA GLY A 483 -15.45 11.68 -1.98
C GLY A 483 -15.06 10.38 -2.66
N GLY A 484 -13.92 10.37 -3.34
CA GLY A 484 -13.56 9.31 -4.27
C GLY A 484 -14.43 9.35 -5.52
N HIS A 485 -14.84 8.19 -6.01
CA HIS A 485 -15.73 8.08 -7.17
C HIS A 485 -17.07 8.81 -6.98
N TRP A 486 -17.53 9.05 -5.75
CA TRP A 486 -18.74 9.80 -5.46
C TRP A 486 -18.73 11.25 -5.96
N TRP A 487 -17.55 11.81 -6.18
CA TRP A 487 -17.32 13.20 -6.60
C TRP A 487 -16.94 13.32 -8.08
N ASN A 488 -16.91 12.23 -8.85
CA ASN A 488 -16.50 12.27 -10.26
C ASN A 488 -17.30 13.28 -11.09
N ASP A 489 -18.60 13.44 -10.80
CA ASP A 489 -19.50 14.34 -11.51
C ASP A 489 -19.77 15.66 -10.76
N TRP A 490 -19.04 15.93 -9.68
CA TRP A 490 -19.24 17.16 -8.90
C TRP A 490 -18.53 18.34 -9.58
N PRO A 491 -19.21 19.49 -9.77
CA PRO A 491 -18.60 20.64 -10.42
C PRO A 491 -17.56 21.35 -9.54
N VAL A 492 -17.74 21.26 -8.22
CA VAL A 492 -16.88 21.86 -7.19
C VAL A 492 -16.82 20.90 -6.01
N TYR A 493 -15.64 20.76 -5.41
CA TYR A 493 -15.45 19.97 -4.20
C TYR A 493 -15.66 20.82 -2.95
N PRO A 494 -16.09 20.22 -1.82
CA PRO A 494 -16.23 20.95 -0.57
C PRO A 494 -14.95 21.72 -0.21
N ASP A 495 -15.10 22.89 0.41
CA ASP A 495 -13.97 23.58 1.03
C ASP A 495 -13.60 22.98 2.40
N GLU A 496 -12.63 23.58 3.10
CA GLU A 496 -12.18 23.11 4.42
C GLU A 496 -13.29 23.16 5.48
N GLN A 497 -14.13 24.20 5.47
CA GLN A 497 -15.20 24.37 6.46
C GLN A 497 -16.35 23.40 6.19
N GLU A 498 -16.73 23.25 4.92
CA GLU A 498 -17.75 22.31 4.47
C GLU A 498 -17.30 20.87 4.75
N GLY A 499 -16.07 20.51 4.38
CA GLY A 499 -15.50 19.19 4.66
C GLY A 499 -15.47 18.86 6.16
N LEU A 500 -15.10 19.84 7.00
CA LEU A 500 -15.14 19.68 8.45
C LEU A 500 -16.57 19.50 8.98
N ALA A 501 -17.54 20.22 8.43
CA ALA A 501 -18.94 20.08 8.83
C ALA A 501 -19.49 18.69 8.49
N LEU A 502 -19.22 18.19 7.27
CA LEU A 502 -19.58 16.85 6.84
C LEU A 502 -18.95 15.77 7.75
N ALA A 503 -17.65 15.91 8.03
CA ALA A 503 -16.92 14.93 8.83
C ALA A 503 -17.35 14.85 10.30
N LYS A 504 -17.95 15.91 10.87
CA LYS A 504 -18.40 15.93 12.28
C LYS A 504 -19.73 15.22 12.52
N VAL A 505 -20.49 14.95 11.47
CA VAL A 505 -21.80 14.27 11.57
C VAL A 505 -21.61 12.74 11.65
N LEU A 506 -20.48 12.25 11.12
CA LEU A 506 -20.02 10.85 11.13
C LEU A 506 -19.29 10.53 12.44
#